data_AF-A0A3D3NG01-F1
#
_entry.id   AF-A0A3D3NG01-F1
#
_cell.length_a   1.000
_cell.length_b   1.000
_cell.length_c   1.000
_cell.angle_alpha   90.00
_cell.angle_beta   90.00
_cell.angle_gamma   90.00
#
_symmetry.space_group_name_H-M   'P 1'
#
loop_
_entity.id
_entity.type
_entity.pdbx_description
1 polymer ?
#
loop_
_entity_poly.entity_id
_entity_poly.type
_entity_poly.pdbx_seq_one_letter_code
_entity_poly.pdbx_strand_id
1 'polypeptide(L)' 'MDITELLAFSVKNKASDLHLSAGLPPIIRVNGDVRRINLPAMEHKLVHGMVYDIMSDAQRKQYEDTRECDF' A
#
# COMPACT_ATOMS: atom_id res chain seq x y z
N MET A 1 0.29 -0.84 12.36
CA MET A 1 1.33 -0.71 11.35
C MET A 1 0.86 0.32 10.36
N ASP A 2 1.64 1.37 10.14
CA ASP A 2 1.30 2.43 9.18
C ASP A 2 2.00 2.23 7.83
N ILE A 3 1.71 3.10 6.87
CA ILE A 3 2.28 3.04 5.53
C ILE A 3 3.79 3.26 5.51
N THR A 4 4.32 4.09 6.40
CA THR A 4 5.75 4.38 6.50
C THR A 4 6.51 3.14 6.97
N GLU A 5 5.98 2.44 7.97
CA GLU A 5 6.53 1.18 8.46
C GLU A 5 6.51 0.07 7.40
N LEU A 6 5.43 -0.03 6.61
CA LEU A 6 5.34 -1.00 5.51
C LEU A 6 6.32 -0.69 4.37
N LEU A 7 6.50 0.58 4.02
CA LEU A 7 7.48 1.02 3.03
C LEU A 7 8.91 0.76 3.52
N ALA A 8 9.22 1.09 4.78
CA ALA A 8 10.51 0.79 5.39
C ALA A 8 10.80 -0.71 5.44
N PHE A 9 9.79 -1.53 5.75
CA PHE A 9 9.88 -2.98 5.69
C PHE A 9 10.18 -3.47 4.26
N SER A 10 9.52 -2.90 3.26
CA SER A 10 9.72 -3.24 1.84
C SER A 10 11.16 -2.95 1.40
N VAL A 11 11.69 -1.77 1.74
CA VAL A 11 13.09 -1.39 1.47
C VAL A 11 14.06 -2.34 2.18
N LYS A 12 13.83 -2.62 3.47
CA LYS A 12 14.68 -3.54 4.26
C LYS A 12 14.74 -4.95 3.65
N ASN A 13 13.63 -5.41 3.06
CA ASN A 13 13.53 -6.72 2.41
C ASN A 13 13.91 -6.68 0.92
N LYS A 14 14.40 -5.55 0.39
CA LYS A 14 14.74 -5.35 -1.02
C LYS A 14 13.58 -5.70 -1.96
N ALA A 15 12.37 -5.37 -1.54
CA ALA A 15 11.18 -5.55 -2.37
C ALA A 15 11.15 -4.50 -3.49
N SER A 16 10.76 -4.91 -4.69
CA SER A 16 10.50 -4.01 -5.82
C SER A 16 9.16 -3.30 -5.65
N ASP A 17 8.17 -4.01 -5.10
CA ASP A 17 6.78 -3.53 -4.99
C ASP A 17 6.21 -3.83 -3.61
N LEU A 18 5.39 -2.89 -3.11
CA LEU A 18 4.47 -3.09 -2.00
C LEU A 18 3.04 -3.04 -2.55
N HIS A 19 2.30 -4.13 -2.37
CA HIS A 19 0.91 -4.24 -2.78
C HIS A 19 -0.01 -4.22 -1.55
N LEU A 20 -0.99 -3.32 -1.58
CA LEU A 20 -2.04 -3.20 -0.57
C LEU A 20 -3.40 -3.46 -1.22
N SER A 21 -4.20 -4.34 -0.63
CA SER A 21 -5.53 -4.67 -1.12
C SER A 21 -6.45 -5.01 0.04
N ALA A 22 -7.66 -4.46 0.03
CA ALA A 22 -8.64 -4.69 1.08
C ALA A 22 -9.03 -6.18 1.15
N GLY A 23 -9.13 -6.71 2.37
CA GLY A 23 -9.39 -8.13 2.63
C GLY A 23 -8.16 -9.03 2.50
N LEU A 24 -6.98 -8.49 2.16
CA LEU A 24 -5.72 -9.23 2.09
C LEU A 24 -4.68 -8.65 3.06
N PRO A 25 -3.73 -9.48 3.54
CA PRO A 25 -2.52 -8.98 4.19
C PRO A 25 -1.70 -8.12 3.22
N PRO A 26 -0.82 -7.23 3.69
CA PRO A 26 0.19 -6.59 2.86
C PRO A 26 1.03 -7.61 2.11
N ILE A 27 1.38 -7.32 0.86
CA ILE A 27 2.14 -8.21 0.00
C ILE A 27 3.35 -7.46 -0.54
N ILE A 28 4.51 -8.10 -0.55
CA ILE A 28 5.72 -7.56 -1.18
C ILE A 28 6.17 -8.43 -2.33
N ARG A 29 6.76 -7.82 -3.36
CA ARG A 29 7.45 -8.54 -4.43
C ARG A 29 8.96 -8.46 -4.21
N VAL A 30 9.63 -9.60 -4.12
CA VAL A 30 11.10 -9.66 -3.96
C VAL A 30 11.64 -10.58 -5.05
N ASN A 31 12.53 -10.06 -5.92
CA ASN A 31 13.11 -10.81 -7.04
C ASN A 31 12.06 -11.51 -7.94
N GLY A 32 10.91 -10.87 -8.15
CA GLY A 32 9.80 -11.42 -8.93
C GLY A 32 8.77 -12.20 -8.12
N ASP A 33 9.14 -12.73 -6.96
CA ASP A 33 8.27 -13.55 -6.11
C ASP A 33 7.36 -12.70 -5.23
N VAL A 34 6.07 -13.03 -5.23
CA VAL A 34 5.03 -12.35 -4.47
C VAL A 34 4.83 -13.04 -3.12
N ARG A 35 5.04 -12.31 -2.02
CA ARG A 35 5.00 -12.86 -0.65
C ARG A 35 4.09 -12.05 0.25
N ARG A 36 3.20 -12.72 0.98
CA ARG A 36 2.37 -12.12 2.02
C ARG A 36 3.22 -11.82 3.25
N ILE A 37 3.11 -10.60 3.77
CA ILE A 37 3.66 -10.25 5.09
C ILE A 37 2.81 -10.96 6.14
N ASN A 38 3.43 -11.47 7.21
CA ASN A 38 2.74 -12.14 8.31
C ASN A 38 1.99 -11.12 9.20
N LEU A 39 0.95 -10.52 8.63
CA LEU A 39 0.03 -9.60 9.27
C LEU A 39 -1.41 -10.02 8.94
N PRO A 40 -2.39 -9.59 9.75
CA PRO A 40 -3.79 -9.81 9.44
C PRO A 40 -4.20 -9.19 8.10
N ALA A 41 -5.31 -9.67 7.55
CA ALA A 41 -5.97 -9.01 6.43
C ALA A 41 -6.36 -7.58 6.81
N MET A 42 -6.21 -6.65 5.86
CA MET A 42 -6.51 -5.24 6.10
C MET A 42 -7.90 -4.88 5.61
N GLU A 43 -8.68 -4.23 6.45
CA GLU A 43 -9.99 -3.70 6.08
C GLU A 43 -9.88 -2.54 5.08
N HIS A 44 -10.92 -2.33 4.27
CA HIS A 44 -10.95 -1.26 3.27
C HIS A 44 -10.63 0.12 3.85
N LYS A 45 -11.20 0.46 5.02
CA LYS A 45 -10.95 1.74 5.70
C LYS A 45 -9.48 1.96 6.06
N LEU A 46 -8.78 0.90 6.46
CA LEU A 46 -7.37 0.98 6.82
C LEU A 46 -6.49 1.18 5.58
N VAL A 47 -6.75 0.41 4.51
CA VAL A 47 -6.02 0.55 3.25
C VAL A 47 -6.24 1.94 2.64
N HIS A 48 -7.49 2.40 2.59
CA HIS A 48 -7.85 3.71 2.06
C HIS A 48 -7.17 4.85 2.85
N GLY A 49 -7.22 4.80 4.19
CA GLY A 49 -6.54 5.79 5.04
C GLY A 49 -5.03 5.86 4.79
N MET A 50 -4.35 4.71 4.75
CA MET A 50 -2.91 4.66 4.50
C MET A 50 -2.50 5.25 3.14
N VAL A 51 -3.28 4.99 2.09
CA VAL A 51 -3.02 5.56 0.76
C VAL A 51 -3.32 7.06 0.75
N TYR A 52 -4.39 7.50 1.40
CA TYR A 52 -4.74 8.92 1.49
C TYR A 52 -3.73 9.72 2.29
N ASP A 53 -3.12 9.16 3.32
CA ASP A 53 -2.12 9.81 4.17
C ASP A 53 -0.87 10.25 3.40
N ILE A 54 -0.54 9.57 2.29
CA ILE A 54 0.62 9.88 1.44
C ILE A 54 0.27 10.67 0.18
N MET A 55 -1.01 10.81 -0.14
CA MET A 55 -1.48 11.62 -1.28
C MET A 55 -1.58 13.10 -0.90
N SER A 56 -1.20 13.97 -1.84
CA SER A 56 -1.56 15.39 -1.82
C SER A 56 -3.06 15.60 -2.10
N ASP A 57 -3.59 16.77 -1.77
CA ASP A 57 -5.00 17.09 -2.03
C ASP A 57 -5.36 17.03 -3.52
N ALA A 58 -4.43 17.38 -4.41
CA ALA A 58 -4.62 17.26 -5.85
C ALA A 58 -4.75 15.79 -6.30
N GLN A 59 -3.92 14.91 -5.74
CA GLN A 59 -3.95 13.46 -6.02
C GLN A 59 -5.22 12.81 -5.45
N ARG A 60 -5.64 13.18 -4.23
CA ARG A 60 -6.91 12.72 -3.64
C ARG A 60 -8.09 13.10 -4.53
N LYS A 61 -8.14 14.37 -4.97
CA LYS A 61 -9.18 14.83 -5.88
C LYS A 61 -9.19 14.05 -7.19
N GLN A 62 -8.02 13.86 -7.80
CA GLN A 62 -7.89 13.05 -9.01
C GLN A 62 -8.43 11.63 -8.79
N TYR A 63 -7.97 10.96 -7.73
CA TYR A 63 -8.41 9.61 -7.41
C TYR A 63 -9.93 9.52 -7.17
N GLU A 64 -10.54 10.50 -6.51
CA GLU A 64 -11.99 10.52 -6.29
C GLU A 64 -12.78 10.71 -7.60
N ASP A 65 -12.27 11.55 -8.50
CA ASP A 65 -12.93 11.89 -9.77
C ASP A 65 -12.76 10.76 -10.81
N THR A 66 -11.58 10.12 -10.88
CA THR A 66 -11.23 9.16 -11.95
C THR A 66 -11.08 7.72 -11.47
N ARG A 67 -10.99 7.50 -10.15
CA ARG A 67 -10.68 6.20 -9.51
C ARG A 67 -9.26 5.69 -9.77
N GLU A 68 -8.37 6.53 -10.28
CA GLU A 68 -6.98 6.20 -10.60
C GLU A 68 -6.06 7.40 -10.31
N CYS A 69 -4.85 7.13 -9.78
CA CYS A 69 -3.87 8.17 -9.48
C CYS A 69 -2.46 7.58 -9.41
N ASP A 70 -1.49 8.29 -9.96
CA ASP A 70 -0.05 8.01 -9.83
C ASP A 70 0.56 8.98 -8.81
N PHE A 71 1.40 8.45 -7.91
CA PHE A 71 2.07 9.23 -6.86
C PHE A 71 3.39 8.59 -6.41
#